data_AF-A0A382JFL8-F1
#
_entry.id   AF-A0A382JFL8-F1
#
_cell.length_a   1.000
_cell.length_b   1.000
_cell.length_c   1.000
_cell.angle_alpha   90.00
_cell.angle_beta   90.00
_cell.angle_gamma   90.00
#
_symmetry.space_group_name_H-M   'P 1'
#
loop_
_entity.id
_entity.type
_entity.pdbx_description
1 polymer ?
#
loop_
_entity_poly.entity_id
_entity_poly.type
_entity_poly.pdbx_seq_one_letter_code
_entity_poly.pdbx_strand_id
1 'polypeptide(L)'
;MNQNPMEKKGVLKEYIADLSRCFNSLGIRTDESLYVTGNISRLGRVRLPKEKKLEGLHSALIKIIGDEGSIFSPAASMNLCNTDIPFDAKKTPSHEMGPLAEYFRLLPNAKRSLHPFWSIAGSGKNAHLLNEVSRHAYGLGSPWTHLLDLNTRQLNFGLHPSKA
;
A
#
# COMPACT_ATOMS: atom_id res chain seq x y z
N MET A 1 24.83 -8.86 -15.80
CA MET A 1 24.54 -8.53 -17.21
C MET A 1 23.48 -7.43 -17.25
N ASN A 2 23.85 -6.23 -17.72
CA ASN A 2 22.93 -5.11 -17.85
C ASN A 2 22.06 -5.30 -19.11
N GLN A 3 20.79 -5.67 -18.95
CA GLN A 3 19.81 -5.70 -20.04
C GLN A 3 19.53 -4.30 -20.59
N ASN A 4 19.22 -4.23 -21.88
CA ASN A 4 18.92 -3.03 -22.65
C ASN A 4 17.71 -2.26 -22.05
N PRO A 5 17.75 -0.92 -21.91
CA PRO A 5 16.62 -0.11 -21.44
C PRO A 5 15.29 -0.36 -22.18
N MET A 6 15.33 -0.62 -23.49
CA MET A 6 14.12 -0.92 -24.27
C MET A 6 13.50 -2.28 -23.90
N GLU A 7 14.34 -3.29 -23.64
CA GLU A 7 13.91 -4.63 -23.20
C GLU A 7 13.23 -4.54 -21.83
N LYS A 8 13.80 -3.76 -20.90
CA LYS A 8 13.20 -3.52 -19.57
C LYS A 8 11.85 -2.82 -19.63
N LYS A 9 11.65 -1.90 -20.60
CA LYS A 9 10.36 -1.21 -20.81
C LYS A 9 9.28 -2.18 -21.30
N GLY A 10 9.64 -3.13 -22.16
CA GLY A 10 8.75 -4.23 -22.59
C GLY A 10 8.31 -5.11 -21.42
N VAL A 11 9.27 -5.56 -20.59
CA VAL A 11 9.01 -6.41 -19.43
C VAL A 11 8.11 -5.72 -18.39
N LEU A 12 8.31 -4.43 -18.12
CA LEU A 12 7.44 -3.68 -17.19
C LEU A 12 6.00 -3.59 -17.69
N LYS A 13 5.80 -3.35 -19.00
CA LYS A 13 4.47 -3.28 -19.61
C LYS A 13 3.73 -4.62 -19.48
N GLU A 14 4.42 -5.72 -19.75
CA GLU A 14 3.86 -7.07 -19.62
C GLU A 14 3.52 -7.38 -18.15
N TYR A 15 4.43 -7.08 -17.22
CA TYR A 15 4.18 -7.23 -15.78
C TYR A 15 2.93 -6.47 -15.29
N ILE A 16 2.74 -5.21 -15.71
CA ILE A 16 1.55 -4.43 -15.38
C ILE A 16 0.29 -5.06 -15.98
N ALA A 17 0.36 -5.53 -17.23
CA ALA A 17 -0.76 -6.17 -17.89
C ALA A 17 -1.16 -7.49 -17.20
N ASP A 18 -0.20 -8.28 -16.75
CA ASP A 18 -0.42 -9.55 -16.04
C ASP A 18 -1.07 -9.31 -14.69
N LEU A 19 -0.53 -8.39 -13.89
CA LEU A 19 -1.13 -8.00 -12.63
C LEU A 19 -2.57 -7.48 -12.81
N SER A 20 -2.81 -6.67 -13.85
CA SER A 20 -4.16 -6.17 -14.14
C SER A 20 -5.13 -7.32 -14.41
N ARG A 21 -4.71 -8.36 -15.15
CA ARG A 21 -5.53 -9.55 -15.38
C ARG A 21 -5.78 -10.31 -14.08
N CYS A 22 -4.78 -10.48 -13.23
CA CYS A 22 -4.93 -11.10 -11.91
C CYS A 22 -5.94 -10.33 -11.03
N PHE A 23 -5.81 -9.02 -10.91
CA PHE A 23 -6.70 -8.18 -10.12
C PHE A 23 -8.15 -8.21 -10.63
N ASN A 24 -8.35 -8.19 -11.94
CA ASN A 24 -9.68 -8.38 -12.54
C ASN A 24 -10.25 -9.77 -12.22
N SER A 25 -9.42 -10.82 -12.26
CA SER A 25 -9.86 -12.18 -11.92
C SER A 25 -10.20 -12.35 -10.43
N LEU A 26 -9.58 -11.56 -9.55
CA LEU A 26 -9.94 -11.45 -8.13
C LEU A 26 -11.21 -10.59 -7.91
N GLY A 27 -11.78 -10.02 -8.98
CA GLY A 27 -12.98 -9.22 -8.94
C GLY A 27 -12.80 -7.86 -8.25
N ILE A 28 -11.59 -7.28 -8.30
CA ILE A 28 -11.36 -5.89 -7.91
C ILE A 28 -12.02 -4.98 -8.95
N ARG A 29 -12.82 -4.03 -8.50
CA ARG A 29 -13.61 -3.14 -9.36
C ARG A 29 -13.14 -1.69 -9.27
N THR A 30 -13.68 -0.88 -10.16
CA THR A 30 -13.55 0.59 -10.13
C THR A 30 -14.08 1.14 -8.80
N ASP A 31 -13.48 2.22 -8.35
CA ASP A 31 -13.88 3.04 -7.20
C ASP A 31 -13.75 2.32 -5.85
N GLU A 32 -13.15 1.12 -5.81
CA GLU A 32 -12.91 0.39 -4.57
C GLU A 32 -11.82 1.02 -3.70
N SER A 33 -11.99 0.89 -2.39
CA SER A 33 -10.93 1.11 -1.41
C SER A 33 -10.22 -0.20 -1.12
N LEU A 34 -8.89 -0.21 -1.22
CA LEU A 34 -8.06 -1.39 -1.00
C LEU A 34 -7.14 -1.19 0.20
N TYR A 35 -7.05 -2.18 1.09
CA TYR A 35 -6.00 -2.26 2.10
C TYR A 35 -4.94 -3.27 1.63
N VAL A 36 -3.79 -2.77 1.21
CA VAL A 36 -2.75 -3.54 0.51
C VAL A 36 -1.60 -3.85 1.44
N THR A 37 -1.29 -5.13 1.60
CA THR A 37 -0.11 -5.60 2.34
C THR A 37 0.56 -6.76 1.61
N GLY A 38 1.79 -7.12 2.02
CA GLY A 38 2.39 -8.36 1.55
C GLY A 38 3.88 -8.32 1.26
N ASN A 39 4.38 -9.48 0.85
CA ASN A 39 5.75 -9.71 0.44
C ASN A 39 5.86 -9.82 -1.08
N ILE A 40 6.19 -8.70 -1.72
CA ILE A 40 6.38 -8.61 -3.18
C ILE A 40 7.48 -9.51 -3.74
N SER A 41 8.43 -9.99 -2.92
CA SER A 41 9.47 -10.92 -3.39
C SER A 41 8.90 -12.28 -3.80
N ARG A 42 7.69 -12.61 -3.32
CA ARG A 42 6.98 -13.85 -3.62
C ARG A 42 6.03 -13.73 -4.82
N LEU A 43 5.86 -12.53 -5.39
CA LEU A 43 4.95 -12.25 -6.51
C LEU A 43 5.53 -12.67 -7.87
N GLY A 44 6.20 -13.82 -7.93
CA GLY A 44 6.83 -14.35 -9.14
C GLY A 44 8.22 -13.78 -9.44
N ARG A 45 8.98 -14.54 -10.24
CA ARG A 45 10.35 -14.18 -10.64
C ARG A 45 10.33 -13.33 -11.92
N VAL A 46 10.07 -12.04 -11.77
CA VAL A 46 10.19 -11.07 -12.87
C VAL A 46 11.57 -10.40 -12.83
N ARG A 47 12.24 -10.29 -13.98
CA ARG A 47 13.55 -9.62 -14.15
C ARG A 47 13.42 -8.09 -14.13
N LEU A 48 12.81 -7.57 -13.07
CA LEU A 48 12.66 -6.14 -12.82
C LEU A 48 13.32 -5.76 -11.49
N PRO A 49 13.95 -4.57 -11.39
CA PRO A 49 14.33 -3.99 -10.10
C PRO A 49 13.12 -3.86 -9.17
N LYS A 50 13.36 -3.88 -7.85
CA LYS A 50 12.32 -3.80 -6.82
C LYS A 50 11.44 -2.57 -7.00
N GLU A 51 12.03 -1.44 -7.31
CA GLU A 51 11.37 -0.14 -7.49
C GLU A 51 10.39 -0.21 -8.67
N LYS A 52 10.78 -0.87 -9.77
CA LYS A 52 9.90 -1.08 -10.93
C LYS A 52 8.80 -2.11 -10.67
N LYS A 53 9.02 -3.08 -9.80
CA LYS A 53 7.97 -4.01 -9.36
C LYS A 53 6.90 -3.31 -8.53
N LEU A 54 7.33 -2.42 -7.61
CA LEU A 54 6.44 -1.60 -6.79
C LEU A 54 5.63 -0.62 -7.65
N GLU A 55 6.32 0.11 -8.54
CA GLU A 55 5.70 1.02 -9.51
C GLU A 55 4.69 0.30 -10.41
N GLY A 56 5.06 -0.87 -10.96
CA GLY A 56 4.18 -1.65 -11.80
C GLY A 56 2.95 -2.18 -11.06
N LEU A 57 3.12 -2.63 -9.81
CA LEU A 57 2.01 -3.09 -8.96
C LEU A 57 1.05 -1.95 -8.66
N HIS A 58 1.56 -0.81 -8.21
CA HIS A 58 0.76 0.38 -7.97
C HIS A 58 0.03 0.85 -9.24
N SER A 59 0.73 0.89 -10.38
CA SER A 59 0.14 1.28 -11.66
C SER A 59 -1.00 0.35 -12.08
N ALA A 60 -0.84 -0.96 -11.88
CA ALA A 60 -1.87 -1.95 -12.19
C ALA A 60 -3.10 -1.80 -11.30
N LEU A 61 -2.93 -1.48 -10.00
CA LEU A 61 -4.05 -1.22 -9.09
C LEU A 61 -4.80 0.05 -9.47
N ILE A 62 -4.10 1.17 -9.65
CA ILE A 62 -4.70 2.46 -10.01
C ILE A 62 -5.46 2.37 -11.33
N LYS A 63 -4.94 1.64 -12.31
CA LYS A 63 -5.63 1.42 -13.59
C LYS A 63 -7.00 0.75 -13.45
N ILE A 64 -7.21 -0.04 -12.40
CA ILE A 64 -8.47 -0.76 -12.15
C ILE A 64 -9.40 0.06 -11.27
N ILE A 65 -8.91 0.57 -10.14
CA ILE A 65 -9.75 1.27 -9.17
C ILE A 65 -10.08 2.71 -9.62
N GLY A 66 -9.32 3.28 -10.56
CA GLY A 66 -9.56 4.63 -11.07
C GLY A 66 -9.30 5.74 -10.05
N ASP A 67 -9.65 6.97 -10.44
CA ASP A 67 -9.40 8.17 -9.64
C ASP A 67 -10.29 8.27 -8.39
N GLU A 68 -11.44 7.60 -8.41
CA GLU A 68 -12.37 7.54 -7.27
C GLU A 68 -11.98 6.44 -6.28
N GLY A 69 -11.05 5.56 -6.64
CA GLY A 69 -10.54 4.51 -5.79
C GLY A 69 -9.59 5.02 -4.70
N SER A 70 -9.24 4.15 -3.76
CA SER A 70 -8.27 4.47 -2.71
C SER A 70 -7.41 3.26 -2.36
N ILE A 71 -6.15 3.52 -2.00
CA ILE A 71 -5.24 2.47 -1.52
C ILE A 71 -4.74 2.89 -0.15
N PHE A 72 -4.83 1.97 0.79
CA PHE A 72 -4.34 2.06 2.16
C PHE A 72 -3.30 0.96 2.40
N SER A 73 -2.38 1.18 3.32
CA SER A 73 -1.32 0.23 3.66
C SER A 73 -0.84 0.51 5.09
N PRO A 74 -0.36 -0.50 5.84
CA PRO A 74 0.16 -0.26 7.17
C PRO A 74 1.37 0.67 7.09
N ALA A 75 1.51 1.56 8.06
CA ALA A 75 2.65 2.44 8.20
C ALA A 75 3.15 2.42 9.65
N ALA A 76 3.04 1.28 10.31
CA ALA A 76 3.42 1.15 11.70
C ALA A 76 4.92 1.40 11.96
N SER A 77 5.24 1.85 13.17
CA SER A 77 6.58 2.22 13.65
C SER A 77 6.76 1.80 15.12
N MET A 78 6.61 0.49 15.38
CA MET A 78 6.73 -0.08 16.75
C MET A 78 8.12 0.06 17.36
N ASN A 79 9.15 0.26 16.54
CA ASN A 79 10.49 0.56 17.01
C ASN A 79 10.60 1.87 17.80
N LEU A 80 9.56 2.71 17.80
CA LEU A 80 9.49 3.90 18.65
C LEU A 80 9.01 3.59 20.07
N CYS A 81 8.41 2.43 20.32
CA CYS A 81 7.96 2.05 21.66
C CYS A 81 9.16 2.04 22.63
N ASN A 82 8.98 2.63 23.81
CA ASN A 82 10.04 2.78 24.82
C ASN A 82 11.27 3.56 24.33
N THR A 83 11.09 4.52 23.44
CA THR A 83 12.12 5.47 23.01
C THR A 83 11.65 6.92 23.17
N ASP A 84 12.59 7.86 23.21
CA ASP A 84 12.30 9.30 23.23
C ASP A 84 12.20 9.92 21.81
N ILE A 85 12.18 9.09 20.77
CA ILE A 85 12.13 9.55 19.37
C ILE A 85 10.68 9.94 19.02
N PRO A 86 10.40 11.21 18.68
CA PRO A 86 9.05 11.63 18.34
C PRO A 86 8.59 11.04 17.01
N PHE A 87 7.31 10.71 16.94
CA PHE A 87 6.66 10.34 15.69
C PHE A 87 6.39 11.57 14.82
N ASP A 88 6.84 11.54 13.57
CA ASP A 88 6.50 12.50 12.53
C ASP A 88 5.80 11.74 11.40
N ALA A 89 4.52 12.08 11.15
CA ALA A 89 3.71 11.38 10.16
C ALA A 89 4.35 11.37 8.75
N LYS A 90 5.09 12.43 8.39
CA LYS A 90 5.77 12.55 7.09
C LYS A 90 7.13 11.85 7.09
N LYS A 91 7.92 12.01 8.15
CA LYS A 91 9.33 11.62 8.17
C LYS A 91 9.61 10.24 8.76
N THR A 92 8.85 9.79 9.75
CA THR A 92 9.10 8.51 10.42
C THR A 92 8.89 7.37 9.42
N PRO A 93 9.89 6.53 9.11
CA PRO A 93 9.68 5.36 8.25
C PRO A 93 8.71 4.36 8.87
N SER A 94 8.07 3.53 8.05
CA SER A 94 7.45 2.31 8.58
C SER A 94 8.53 1.32 9.04
N HIS A 95 8.20 0.48 10.02
CA HIS A 95 9.11 -0.51 10.60
C HIS A 95 8.49 -1.89 10.46
N GLU A 96 9.25 -2.82 9.86
CA GLU A 96 8.84 -4.21 9.59
C GLU A 96 7.56 -4.40 8.76
N MET A 97 7.01 -3.33 8.17
CA MET A 97 5.83 -3.41 7.28
C MET A 97 6.18 -3.80 5.83
N GLY A 98 7.47 -3.84 5.52
CA GLY A 98 8.00 -4.23 4.21
C GLY A 98 8.04 -3.10 3.17
N PRO A 99 8.72 -3.34 2.03
CA PRO A 99 8.97 -2.31 1.03
C PRO A 99 7.72 -1.85 0.28
N LEU A 100 6.65 -2.66 0.27
CA LEU A 100 5.37 -2.29 -0.36
C LEU A 100 4.63 -1.24 0.46
N ALA A 101 4.53 -1.46 1.77
CA ALA A 101 3.98 -0.51 2.72
C ALA A 101 4.73 0.82 2.69
N GLU A 102 6.06 0.77 2.74
CA GLU A 102 6.89 1.97 2.70
C GLU A 102 6.77 2.73 1.37
N TYR A 103 6.59 2.03 0.25
CA TYR A 103 6.31 2.64 -1.04
C TYR A 103 5.00 3.45 -1.01
N PHE A 104 3.92 2.88 -0.48
CA PHE A 104 2.63 3.60 -0.36
C PHE A 104 2.71 4.78 0.61
N ARG A 105 3.44 4.64 1.72
CA ARG A 105 3.68 5.74 2.68
C ARG A 105 4.38 6.94 2.03
N LEU A 106 5.26 6.70 1.07
CA LEU A 106 6.09 7.70 0.40
C LEU A 106 5.47 8.30 -0.87
N LEU A 107 4.26 7.89 -1.27
CA LEU A 107 3.61 8.50 -2.44
C LEU A 107 3.38 10.01 -2.20
N PRO A 108 3.56 10.87 -3.23
CA PRO A 108 3.49 12.33 -3.06
C PRO A 108 2.21 12.87 -2.39
N ASN A 109 1.08 12.18 -2.57
CA ASN A 109 -0.22 12.58 -2.03
C ASN A 109 -0.69 11.67 -0.90
N ALA A 110 0.19 10.82 -0.36
CA ALA A 110 -0.16 9.95 0.75
C ALA A 110 -0.50 10.76 2.01
N LYS A 111 -1.56 10.34 2.69
CA LYS A 111 -1.90 10.76 4.06
C LYS A 111 -1.56 9.64 5.01
N ARG A 112 -1.26 9.98 6.26
CA ARG A 112 -0.94 9.01 7.29
C ARG A 112 -1.60 9.40 8.60
N SER A 113 -2.25 8.44 9.25
CA SER A 113 -2.91 8.67 10.52
C SER A 113 -1.91 9.06 11.61
N LEU A 114 -2.32 9.95 12.52
CA LEU A 114 -1.48 10.42 13.61
C LEU A 114 -1.47 9.43 14.79
N HIS A 115 -0.84 8.28 14.61
CA HIS A 115 -0.61 7.31 15.69
C HIS A 115 0.86 6.86 15.71
N PRO A 116 1.59 7.04 16.83
CA PRO A 116 3.05 6.86 16.86
C PRO A 116 3.51 5.42 16.62
N PHE A 117 2.68 4.44 17.01
CA PHE A 117 3.02 3.03 16.87
C PHE A 117 2.32 2.38 15.68
N TRP A 118 1.00 2.49 15.61
CA TRP A 118 0.16 1.73 14.68
C TRP A 118 -0.58 2.60 13.66
N SER A 119 0.17 3.45 12.93
CA SER A 119 -0.43 4.27 11.87
C SER A 119 -0.70 3.51 10.56
N ILE A 120 -1.65 4.02 9.79
CA ILE A 120 -1.96 3.60 8.41
C ILE A 120 -1.61 4.76 7.47
N ALA A 121 -1.06 4.45 6.30
CA ALA A 121 -0.90 5.39 5.20
C ALA A 121 -1.89 5.07 4.07
N GLY A 122 -2.29 6.08 3.30
CA GLY A 122 -3.16 5.87 2.15
C GLY A 122 -3.12 7.01 1.14
N SER A 123 -3.58 6.73 -0.07
CA SER A 123 -3.64 7.64 -1.21
C SER A 123 -4.93 7.41 -2.02
N GLY A 124 -5.37 8.41 -2.77
CA GLY A 124 -6.63 8.38 -3.53
C GLY A 124 -7.75 9.17 -2.85
N LYS A 125 -8.97 9.02 -3.36
CA LYS A 125 -10.15 9.83 -2.97
C LYS A 125 -10.37 9.94 -1.46
N ASN A 126 -10.28 8.82 -0.75
CA ASN A 126 -10.64 8.71 0.67
C ASN A 126 -9.43 8.82 1.61
N ALA A 127 -8.22 9.10 1.10
CA ALA A 127 -7.01 9.19 1.93
C ALA A 127 -7.10 10.31 2.98
N HIS A 128 -7.86 11.37 2.69
CA HIS A 128 -8.03 12.51 3.60
C HIS A 128 -8.61 12.11 4.97
N LEU A 129 -9.42 11.05 5.02
CA LEU A 129 -10.04 10.53 6.26
C LEU A 129 -8.98 10.18 7.32
N LEU A 130 -7.77 9.79 6.91
CA LEU A 130 -6.69 9.47 7.84
C LEU A 130 -6.25 10.67 8.70
N ASN A 131 -6.59 11.91 8.32
CA ASN A 131 -6.30 13.10 9.14
C ASN A 131 -7.38 13.37 10.20
N GLU A 132 -8.54 12.72 10.08
CA GLU A 132 -9.74 12.99 10.90
C GLU A 132 -10.03 11.86 11.89
N VAL A 133 -9.18 10.83 11.91
CA VAL A 133 -9.32 9.69 12.81
C VAL A 133 -9.03 10.05 14.26
N SER A 134 -9.61 9.28 15.18
CA SER A 134 -9.31 9.34 16.61
C SER A 134 -7.85 9.01 16.90
N ARG A 135 -7.42 9.31 18.13
CA ARG A 135 -6.08 8.97 18.64
C ARG A 135 -5.90 7.47 18.94
N HIS A 136 -6.94 6.67 18.80
CA HIS A 136 -6.85 5.23 19.05
C HIS A 136 -6.37 4.49 17.80
N ALA A 137 -5.43 3.54 17.97
CA ALA A 137 -5.02 2.65 16.89
C ALA A 137 -6.18 1.80 16.34
N TYR A 138 -7.14 1.47 17.21
CA TYR A 138 -8.26 0.57 16.95
C TYR A 138 -9.53 1.07 17.65
N GLY A 139 -10.69 0.54 17.25
CA GLY A 139 -11.98 0.88 17.82
C GLY A 139 -12.67 2.05 17.10
N LEU A 140 -13.71 2.60 17.74
CA LEU A 140 -14.59 3.61 17.15
C LEU A 140 -13.80 4.86 16.74
N GLY A 141 -13.99 5.28 15.49
CA GLY A 141 -13.31 6.45 14.92
C GLY A 141 -11.82 6.25 14.63
N SER A 142 -11.27 5.05 14.85
CA SER A 142 -9.92 4.72 14.37
C SER A 142 -9.89 4.60 12.84
N PRO A 143 -8.72 4.56 12.19
CA PRO A 143 -8.62 4.24 10.76
C PRO A 143 -9.44 3.03 10.35
N TRP A 144 -9.48 1.98 11.19
CA TRP A 144 -10.23 0.76 10.91
C TRP A 144 -11.75 0.97 10.84
N THR A 145 -12.32 1.91 11.60
CA THR A 145 -13.75 2.25 11.47
C THR A 145 -14.02 2.77 10.06
N HIS A 146 -13.23 3.75 9.60
CA HIS A 146 -13.40 4.31 8.26
C HIS A 146 -13.14 3.28 7.15
N LEU A 147 -12.14 2.39 7.31
CA LEU A 147 -11.91 1.34 6.33
C LEU A 147 -13.11 0.38 6.24
N LEU A 148 -13.78 0.07 7.35
CA LEU A 148 -15.02 -0.72 7.38
C LEU A 148 -16.18 0.04 6.71
N ASP A 149 -16.36 1.32 7.01
CA ASP A 149 -17.41 2.16 6.43
C ASP A 149 -17.27 2.28 4.89
N LEU A 150 -16.02 2.30 4.40
CA LEU A 150 -15.70 2.30 2.98
C LEU A 150 -15.82 0.92 2.31
N ASN A 151 -16.20 -0.12 3.06
CA ASN A 151 -16.18 -1.52 2.60
C ASN A 151 -14.82 -1.90 1.98
N THR A 152 -13.73 -1.50 2.64
CA THR A 152 -12.37 -1.66 2.12
C THR A 152 -12.02 -3.14 1.97
N ARG A 153 -11.53 -3.52 0.78
CA ARG A 153 -11.08 -4.88 0.51
C ARG A 153 -9.61 -5.05 0.87
N GLN A 154 -9.29 -6.06 1.68
CA GLN A 154 -7.89 -6.42 1.94
C GLN A 154 -7.30 -7.24 0.78
N LEU A 155 -6.17 -6.80 0.23
CA LEU A 155 -5.41 -7.50 -0.81
C LEU A 155 -4.00 -7.83 -0.29
N ASN A 156 -3.72 -9.13 -0.16
CA ASN A 156 -2.46 -9.63 0.37
C ASN A 156 -1.58 -10.25 -0.74
N PHE A 157 -0.32 -9.82 -0.82
CA PHE A 157 0.63 -10.33 -1.79
C PHE A 157 1.60 -11.33 -1.16
N GLY A 158 1.58 -12.60 -1.58
CA GLY A 158 2.59 -13.58 -1.17
C GLY A 158 2.59 -13.97 0.32
N LEU A 159 1.61 -13.51 1.09
CA LEU A 159 1.39 -13.82 2.49
C LEU A 159 -0.06 -14.26 2.69
N HIS A 160 -0.28 -15.15 3.65
CA HIS A 160 -1.62 -15.48 4.11
C HIS A 160 -2.18 -14.29 4.90
N PRO A 161 -3.48 -13.94 4.79
CA PRO A 161 -4.06 -12.78 5.48
C PRO A 161 -3.81 -12.74 6.99
N SER A 162 -3.73 -13.91 7.65
CA SER A 162 -3.44 -14.02 9.08
C SER A 162 -1.99 -13.70 9.49
N LYS A 163 -1.11 -13.45 8.51
CA LYS A 163 0.33 -13.18 8.68
C LYS A 163 0.74 -11.85 8.05
N ALA A 164 -0.24 -11.05 7.64
CA ALA A 164 -0.08 -9.92 6.75
C ALA A 164 -0.38 -8.59 7.45
#